data_AF-A0A182JQU5-F1
#
_entry.id   AF-A0A182JQU5-F1
#
_cell.length_a   1.000
_cell.length_b   1.000
_cell.length_c   1.000
_cell.angle_alpha   90.00
_cell.angle_beta   90.00
_cell.angle_gamma   90.00
#
_symmetry.space_group_name_H-M   'P 1'
#
loop_
_entity.id
_entity.type
_entity.pdbx_description
1 polymer ?
#
loop_
_entity_poly.entity_id
_entity_poly.type
_entity_poly.pdbx_seq_one_letter_code
_entity_poly.pdbx_strand_id
1 'polypeptide(L)'
;MDAESLACLLSGDYGRVKEALVKFNKQNSQVFNFTHFTSTGQWVLIWNKLFEYLADPGMPHRVDCLMAIKVLARDKTYLNETVSGEQLDGLLQLAGIGTLEGCDAVSEEVQVEALKCLSNMIFQSTKCQEMCLTNASTEGIIRRVKMYKEAPYGYDIKYFDMKLLFLLTAINCDIRAKVRDQLHGLVYLVETLDLFMSQAAIFKEFSDKDLDLINEVLKVLFNLTVRSSNNLVPEEEEATQFHRLVTVMHDLFFYRTLNRDKIVLLHSNIVNLLTSVPVSCYVELVSSLHSKNETGGDGCDLSTVVPFEGNNVYVLHVLVEFLRKNFQKAEKKTDQYEMLSPILTVLIKAVRADGVHRRYVRSIILPPLRDVRDRPEVGKELRNYLCCLLTSPCTQIADLSAELLFVLCKENVGRMIKYTGYGNAAGLFANRGLLGGRTGNGGEQYSSDSEDSDTEEYKQIQHAINPVIGCYEPPKPNPLEGMSEEQKEYEAMELVKLMDKLQRQGLIQPCKIGEDGKPHAVDHIMELQEEIPEQQRDHKRKT
;
A
#
# COMPACT_ATOMS: atom_id res chain seq x y z
N MET A 1 2.39 -34.75 -27.60
CA MET A 1 3.53 -35.68 -27.64
C MET A 1 3.07 -36.95 -28.36
N ASP A 2 3.86 -37.46 -29.28
CA ASP A 2 3.67 -38.74 -29.96
C ASP A 2 4.02 -39.92 -29.04
N ALA A 3 3.35 -41.06 -29.24
CA ALA A 3 3.49 -42.25 -28.38
C ALA A 3 4.94 -42.76 -28.30
N GLU A 4 5.72 -42.59 -29.37
CA GLU A 4 7.13 -42.97 -29.44
C GLU A 4 8.00 -42.11 -28.51
N SER A 5 7.78 -40.80 -28.46
CA SER A 5 8.54 -39.91 -27.55
C SER A 5 8.16 -40.13 -26.09
N LEU A 6 6.92 -40.51 -25.81
CA LEU A 6 6.50 -40.92 -24.47
C LEU A 6 7.17 -42.24 -24.05
N ALA A 7 7.22 -43.23 -24.95
CA ALA A 7 7.89 -44.49 -24.68
C ALA A 7 9.40 -44.29 -24.45
N CYS A 8 10.05 -43.41 -25.23
CA CYS A 8 11.45 -43.04 -25.00
C CYS A 8 11.66 -42.39 -23.62
N LEU A 9 10.77 -41.50 -23.21
CA LEU A 9 10.86 -40.83 -21.90
C LEU A 9 10.66 -41.81 -20.72
N LEU A 10 9.92 -42.89 -20.92
CA LEU A 10 9.70 -43.93 -19.90
C LEU A 10 10.72 -45.07 -19.95
N SER A 11 11.55 -45.15 -20.99
CA SER A 11 12.41 -46.31 -21.30
C SER A 11 13.61 -46.53 -20.37
N GLY A 12 14.08 -45.49 -19.67
CA GLY A 12 15.27 -45.58 -18.81
C GLY A 12 16.63 -45.38 -19.51
N ASP A 13 16.66 -45.19 -20.83
CA ASP A 13 17.90 -44.97 -21.59
C ASP A 13 18.29 -43.48 -21.64
N TYR A 14 19.32 -43.09 -20.89
CA TYR A 14 19.76 -41.68 -20.78
C TYR A 14 20.10 -41.02 -22.11
N GLY A 15 20.59 -41.77 -23.11
CA GLY A 15 20.91 -41.22 -24.43
C GLY A 15 19.64 -40.84 -25.21
N ARG A 16 18.60 -41.67 -25.15
CA ARG A 16 17.33 -41.45 -25.86
C ARG A 16 16.38 -40.51 -25.11
N VAL A 17 16.50 -40.45 -23.79
CA VAL A 17 15.67 -39.59 -22.93
C VAL A 17 15.94 -38.10 -23.20
N LYS A 18 17.19 -37.71 -23.53
CA LYS A 18 17.53 -36.30 -23.83
C LYS A 18 16.66 -35.70 -24.94
N GLU A 19 16.62 -36.35 -26.09
CA GLU A 19 15.87 -35.86 -27.25
C GLU A 19 14.37 -35.79 -26.97
N ALA A 20 13.86 -36.79 -26.25
CA ALA A 20 12.47 -36.82 -25.81
C ALA A 20 12.13 -35.66 -24.85
N LEU A 21 12.99 -35.36 -23.88
CA LEU A 21 12.81 -34.24 -22.94
C LEU A 21 12.86 -32.89 -23.67
N VAL A 22 13.85 -32.67 -24.55
CA VAL A 22 13.97 -31.43 -25.32
C VAL A 22 12.72 -31.21 -26.19
N LYS A 23 12.25 -32.26 -26.87
CA LYS A 23 11.02 -32.21 -27.67
C LYS A 23 9.80 -31.92 -26.80
N PHE A 24 9.68 -32.57 -25.64
CA PHE A 24 8.61 -32.34 -24.68
C PHE A 24 8.58 -30.87 -24.22
N ASN A 25 9.72 -30.36 -23.75
CA ASN A 25 9.87 -29.01 -23.23
C ASN A 25 9.53 -27.96 -24.29
N LYS A 26 9.98 -28.17 -25.53
CA LYS A 26 9.68 -27.26 -26.64
C LYS A 26 8.19 -27.23 -26.97
N GLN A 27 7.56 -28.40 -27.10
CA GLN A 27 6.12 -28.51 -27.44
C GLN A 27 5.22 -27.93 -26.36
N ASN A 28 5.59 -28.07 -25.09
CA ASN A 28 4.73 -27.73 -23.96
C ASN A 28 5.13 -26.45 -23.23
N SER A 29 6.11 -25.69 -23.75
CA SER A 29 6.67 -24.50 -23.09
C SER A 29 5.64 -23.41 -22.75
N GLN A 30 4.55 -23.29 -23.51
CA GLN A 30 3.46 -22.32 -23.32
C GLN A 30 2.13 -22.98 -22.92
N VAL A 31 2.16 -24.27 -22.55
CA VAL A 31 0.97 -25.00 -22.12
C VAL A 31 0.77 -24.82 -20.61
N PHE A 32 -0.47 -24.57 -20.20
CA PHE A 32 -0.88 -24.36 -18.81
C PHE A 32 -1.90 -25.38 -18.31
N ASN A 33 -2.51 -26.15 -19.21
CA ASN A 33 -3.46 -27.21 -18.87
C ASN A 33 -3.17 -28.44 -19.74
N PHE A 34 -2.99 -29.59 -19.11
CA PHE A 34 -2.60 -30.84 -19.75
C PHE A 34 -3.75 -31.83 -19.84
N THR A 35 -4.95 -31.37 -20.22
CA THR A 35 -6.18 -32.18 -20.37
C THR A 35 -5.96 -33.54 -21.06
N HIS A 36 -5.12 -33.58 -22.09
CA HIS A 36 -4.77 -34.83 -22.79
C HIS A 36 -3.99 -35.82 -21.90
N PHE A 37 -2.99 -35.35 -21.14
CA PHE A 37 -2.20 -36.23 -20.26
C PHE A 37 -2.92 -36.56 -18.96
N THR A 38 -3.79 -35.67 -18.49
CA THR A 38 -4.59 -35.89 -17.30
C THR A 38 -5.69 -36.92 -17.57
N SER A 39 -6.46 -36.77 -18.67
CA SER A 39 -7.51 -37.73 -19.05
C SER A 39 -7.00 -39.14 -19.37
N THR A 40 -5.75 -39.28 -19.81
CA THR A 40 -5.13 -40.57 -20.16
C THR A 40 -4.33 -41.20 -19.01
N GLY A 41 -4.23 -40.54 -17.85
CA GLY A 41 -3.40 -40.98 -16.71
C GLY A 41 -1.89 -40.90 -16.95
N GLN A 42 -1.45 -40.42 -18.11
CA GLN A 42 -0.05 -40.31 -18.48
C GLN A 42 0.71 -39.26 -17.66
N TRP A 43 0.00 -38.25 -17.15
CA TRP A 43 0.60 -37.18 -16.34
C TRP A 43 1.36 -37.74 -15.13
N VAL A 44 0.74 -38.64 -14.36
CA VAL A 44 1.32 -39.23 -13.13
C VAL A 44 2.54 -40.09 -13.45
N LEU A 45 2.47 -40.86 -14.54
CA LEU A 45 3.57 -41.71 -14.99
C LEU A 45 4.80 -40.88 -15.38
N ILE A 46 4.59 -39.83 -16.17
CA ILE A 46 5.66 -38.91 -16.58
C ILE A 46 6.25 -38.22 -15.35
N TRP A 47 5.40 -37.71 -14.46
CA TRP A 47 5.82 -37.03 -13.23
C TRP A 47 6.76 -37.92 -12.41
N ASN A 48 6.31 -39.12 -12.03
CA ASN A 48 7.11 -40.02 -11.20
C ASN A 48 8.41 -40.44 -11.89
N LYS A 49 8.38 -40.69 -13.21
CA LYS A 49 9.59 -41.04 -13.95
C LYS A 49 10.63 -39.92 -13.96
N LEU A 50 10.19 -38.66 -14.08
CA LEU A 50 11.10 -37.51 -14.02
C LEU A 50 11.76 -37.39 -12.66
N PHE A 51 11.05 -37.66 -11.56
CA PHE A 51 11.64 -37.67 -10.21
C PHE A 51 12.58 -38.87 -9.99
N GLU A 52 12.29 -40.04 -10.56
CA GLU A 52 13.24 -41.16 -10.57
C GLU A 52 14.55 -40.78 -11.27
N TYR A 53 14.49 -40.07 -12.40
CA TYR A 53 15.69 -39.57 -13.09
C TYR A 53 16.44 -38.51 -12.28
N LEU A 54 15.74 -37.64 -11.55
CA LEU A 54 16.39 -36.66 -10.68
C LEU A 54 17.05 -37.28 -9.46
N ALA A 55 16.49 -38.38 -8.95
CA ALA A 55 17.04 -39.13 -7.83
C ALA A 55 18.38 -39.81 -8.18
N ASP A 56 18.67 -40.08 -9.45
CA ASP A 56 19.95 -40.63 -9.87
C ASP A 56 21.08 -39.56 -9.90
N PRO A 57 22.14 -39.69 -9.09
CA PRO A 57 23.38 -38.90 -9.17
C PRO A 57 23.97 -38.81 -10.58
N GLY A 58 23.87 -39.91 -11.35
CA GLY A 58 24.48 -40.07 -12.66
C GLY A 58 23.70 -39.46 -13.83
N MET A 59 22.52 -38.88 -13.60
CA MET A 59 21.67 -38.34 -14.68
C MET A 59 22.29 -37.07 -15.31
N PRO A 60 22.74 -37.11 -16.58
CA PRO A 60 23.44 -35.99 -17.21
C PRO A 60 22.49 -34.85 -17.66
N HIS A 61 21.18 -35.10 -17.71
CA HIS A 61 20.18 -34.19 -18.28
C HIS A 61 19.20 -33.64 -17.21
N ARG A 62 19.71 -33.36 -16.01
CA ARG A 62 18.93 -32.86 -14.87
C ARG A 62 18.16 -31.57 -15.19
N VAL A 63 18.77 -30.63 -15.92
CA VAL A 63 18.11 -29.37 -16.32
C VAL A 63 16.89 -29.65 -17.20
N ASP A 64 17.01 -30.53 -18.19
CA ASP A 64 15.90 -30.89 -19.08
C ASP A 64 14.76 -31.58 -18.31
N CYS A 65 15.08 -32.43 -17.33
CA CYS A 65 14.09 -33.03 -16.42
C CYS A 65 13.36 -31.97 -15.58
N LEU A 66 14.10 -31.03 -14.98
CA LEU A 66 13.52 -29.96 -14.18
C LEU A 66 12.64 -29.03 -15.03
N MET A 67 13.05 -28.72 -16.26
CA MET A 67 12.19 -27.97 -17.19
C MET A 67 10.87 -28.70 -17.48
N ALA A 68 10.90 -30.02 -17.63
CA ALA A 68 9.71 -30.83 -17.85
C ALA A 68 8.80 -30.83 -16.60
N ILE A 69 9.38 -30.99 -15.41
CA ILE A 69 8.66 -30.90 -14.13
C ILE A 69 8.04 -29.52 -13.95
N LYS A 70 8.78 -28.43 -14.20
CA LYS A 70 8.29 -27.05 -14.12
C LYS A 70 7.08 -26.84 -15.01
N VAL A 71 7.10 -27.39 -16.21
CA VAL A 71 5.99 -27.30 -17.18
C VAL A 71 4.78 -28.07 -16.67
N LEU A 72 4.95 -29.32 -16.22
CA LEU A 72 3.87 -30.14 -15.65
C LEU A 72 3.26 -29.53 -14.39
N ALA A 73 4.10 -28.92 -13.52
CA ALA A 73 3.69 -28.29 -12.27
C ALA A 73 2.81 -27.04 -12.43
N ARG A 74 2.59 -26.56 -13.67
CA ARG A 74 1.62 -25.48 -13.95
C ARG A 74 0.18 -25.94 -13.87
N ASP A 75 -0.06 -27.24 -14.05
CA ASP A 75 -1.40 -27.83 -14.00
C ASP A 75 -1.69 -28.41 -12.62
N LYS A 76 -2.68 -27.83 -11.95
CA LYS A 76 -3.09 -28.19 -10.60
C LYS A 76 -3.86 -29.52 -10.49
N THR A 77 -4.31 -30.09 -11.62
CA THR A 77 -5.32 -31.17 -11.65
C THR A 77 -4.94 -32.40 -10.82
N TYR A 78 -3.71 -32.93 -10.98
CA TYR A 78 -3.23 -34.11 -10.23
C TYR A 78 -2.06 -33.80 -9.29
N LEU A 79 -1.65 -32.54 -9.21
CA LEU A 79 -0.46 -32.14 -8.48
C LEU A 79 -0.58 -32.42 -6.97
N ASN A 80 -1.72 -32.06 -6.37
CA ASN A 80 -1.98 -32.32 -4.95
C ASN A 80 -1.99 -33.83 -4.60
N GLU A 81 -2.48 -34.67 -5.50
CA GLU A 81 -2.60 -36.12 -5.26
C GLU A 81 -1.25 -36.83 -5.44
N THR A 82 -0.43 -36.35 -6.37
CA THR A 82 0.79 -37.04 -6.80
C THR A 82 2.04 -36.64 -6.00
N VAL A 83 2.16 -35.38 -5.61
CA VAL A 83 3.40 -34.87 -4.97
C VAL A 83 3.63 -35.54 -3.62
N SER A 84 4.88 -35.98 -3.37
CA SER A 84 5.33 -36.54 -2.09
C SER A 84 6.36 -35.66 -1.38
N GLY A 85 6.58 -35.93 -0.07
CA GLY A 85 7.63 -35.32 0.76
C GLY A 85 9.01 -35.42 0.15
N GLU A 86 9.39 -36.65 -0.19
CA GLU A 86 10.70 -36.96 -0.76
C GLU A 86 10.94 -36.23 -2.08
N GLN A 87 9.92 -36.08 -2.94
CA GLN A 87 10.03 -35.34 -4.19
C GLN A 87 10.27 -33.84 -3.92
N LEU A 88 9.55 -33.26 -2.96
CA LEU A 88 9.72 -31.85 -2.61
C LEU A 88 11.09 -31.60 -1.97
N ASP A 89 11.50 -32.45 -1.02
CA ASP A 89 12.79 -32.32 -0.33
C ASP A 89 13.96 -32.57 -1.29
N GLY A 90 13.82 -33.50 -2.24
CA GLY A 90 14.80 -33.69 -3.32
C GLY A 90 14.97 -32.44 -4.18
N LEU A 91 13.88 -31.72 -4.50
CA LEU A 91 13.98 -30.44 -5.19
C LEU A 91 14.62 -29.34 -4.32
N LEU A 92 14.36 -29.32 -3.00
CA LEU A 92 15.04 -28.40 -2.09
C LEU A 92 16.56 -28.65 -2.08
N GLN A 93 16.97 -29.92 -2.11
CA GLN A 93 18.39 -30.29 -2.21
C GLN A 93 19.01 -29.85 -3.53
N LEU A 94 18.36 -30.14 -4.66
CA LEU A 94 18.84 -29.69 -5.98
C LEU A 94 18.87 -28.15 -6.09
N ALA A 95 17.96 -27.47 -5.41
CA ALA A 95 17.94 -26.01 -5.31
C ALA A 95 18.99 -25.46 -4.35
N GLY A 96 19.67 -26.29 -3.56
CA GLY A 96 20.67 -25.95 -2.55
C GLY A 96 20.11 -25.27 -1.29
N ILE A 97 18.80 -25.39 -1.06
CA ILE A 97 18.08 -24.87 0.13
C ILE A 97 17.52 -26.00 1.01
N GLY A 98 17.93 -27.24 0.75
CA GLY A 98 17.61 -28.40 1.57
C GLY A 98 18.43 -28.50 2.85
N THR A 99 18.28 -29.61 3.56
CA THR A 99 19.10 -29.95 4.73
C THR A 99 20.57 -30.08 4.32
N LEU A 100 21.50 -29.81 5.23
CA LEU A 100 22.95 -29.81 4.91
C LEU A 100 23.52 -31.20 4.62
N GLU A 101 22.72 -32.25 4.79
CA GLU A 101 23.15 -33.63 4.60
C GLU A 101 23.10 -34.01 3.10
N GLY A 102 24.24 -34.45 2.56
CA GLY A 102 24.32 -34.96 1.17
C GLY A 102 24.50 -33.91 0.07
N CYS A 103 25.08 -32.73 0.39
CA CYS A 103 25.22 -31.63 -0.55
C CYS A 103 26.34 -31.89 -1.58
N ASP A 104 26.01 -32.55 -2.69
CA ASP A 104 26.87 -32.58 -3.88
C ASP A 104 26.93 -31.18 -4.51
N ALA A 105 28.07 -30.80 -5.08
CA ALA A 105 28.21 -29.52 -5.78
C ALA A 105 27.32 -29.50 -7.04
N VAL A 106 26.15 -28.90 -6.94
CA VAL A 106 25.19 -28.75 -8.04
C VAL A 106 25.47 -27.46 -8.81
N SER A 107 25.46 -27.53 -10.15
CA SER A 107 25.59 -26.35 -11.02
C SER A 107 24.47 -25.32 -10.78
N GLU A 108 24.78 -24.04 -10.93
CA GLU A 108 23.82 -22.93 -10.79
C GLU A 108 22.57 -23.09 -11.68
N GLU A 109 22.71 -23.57 -12.92
CA GLU A 109 21.58 -23.78 -13.84
C GLU A 109 20.53 -24.74 -13.26
N VAL A 110 20.98 -25.85 -12.65
CA VAL A 110 20.12 -26.84 -12.00
C VAL A 110 19.44 -26.23 -10.78
N GLN A 111 20.17 -25.45 -9.96
CA GLN A 111 19.60 -24.79 -8.79
C GLN A 111 18.48 -23.82 -9.17
N VAL A 112 18.72 -22.97 -10.17
CA VAL A 112 17.75 -21.99 -10.67
C VAL A 112 16.51 -22.68 -11.22
N GLU A 113 16.68 -23.77 -11.98
CA GLU A 113 15.55 -24.50 -12.55
C GLU A 113 14.75 -25.26 -11.47
N ALA A 114 15.41 -25.78 -10.44
CA ALA A 114 14.76 -26.36 -9.27
C ALA A 114 13.95 -25.33 -8.47
N LEU A 115 14.48 -24.12 -8.25
CA LEU A 115 13.75 -23.02 -7.60
C LEU A 115 12.49 -22.62 -8.38
N LYS A 116 12.54 -22.63 -9.72
CA LYS A 116 11.36 -22.40 -10.57
C LYS A 116 10.32 -23.52 -10.45
N CYS A 117 10.76 -24.78 -10.37
CA CYS A 117 9.86 -25.90 -10.13
C CYS A 117 9.13 -25.74 -8.79
N LEU A 118 9.89 -25.47 -7.73
CA LEU A 118 9.36 -25.24 -6.38
C LEU A 118 8.34 -24.09 -6.37
N SER A 119 8.66 -22.98 -7.03
CA SER A 119 7.75 -21.83 -7.14
C SER A 119 6.40 -22.20 -7.76
N ASN A 120 6.40 -22.98 -8.86
CA ASN A 120 5.16 -23.44 -9.49
C ASN A 120 4.40 -24.43 -8.60
N MET A 121 5.11 -25.39 -8.01
CA MET A 121 4.50 -26.41 -7.15
C MET A 121 3.82 -25.78 -5.94
N ILE A 122 4.51 -24.90 -5.21
CA ILE A 122 3.97 -24.22 -4.03
C ILE A 122 2.81 -23.28 -4.42
N PHE A 123 2.87 -22.62 -5.57
CA PHE A 123 1.78 -21.75 -6.02
C PHE A 123 0.50 -22.54 -6.35
N GLN A 124 0.64 -23.73 -6.94
CA GLN A 124 -0.50 -24.52 -7.44
C GLN A 124 -1.01 -25.60 -6.46
N SER A 125 -0.18 -26.05 -5.51
CA SER A 125 -0.49 -27.17 -4.59
C SER A 125 -0.57 -26.73 -3.13
N THR A 126 -1.76 -26.86 -2.54
CA THR A 126 -1.98 -26.66 -1.10
C THR A 126 -1.22 -27.68 -0.26
N LYS A 127 -1.09 -28.91 -0.75
CA LYS A 127 -0.29 -29.95 -0.08
C LYS A 127 1.18 -29.54 0.03
N CYS A 128 1.78 -29.01 -1.05
CA CYS A 128 3.15 -28.47 -1.00
C CYS A 128 3.28 -27.30 -0.01
N GLN A 129 2.27 -26.42 0.07
CA GLN A 129 2.26 -25.29 1.01
C GLN A 129 2.28 -25.78 2.47
N GLU A 130 1.50 -26.81 2.80
CA GLU A 130 1.49 -27.42 4.13
C GLU A 130 2.83 -28.08 4.47
N MET A 131 3.41 -28.82 3.53
CA MET A 131 4.72 -29.47 3.71
C MET A 131 5.86 -28.47 3.94
N CYS A 132 5.76 -27.27 3.36
CA CYS A 132 6.72 -26.19 3.57
C CYS A 132 6.77 -25.62 5.00
N LEU A 133 5.80 -25.95 5.86
CA LEU A 133 5.83 -25.57 7.28
C LEU A 133 6.89 -26.34 8.06
N THR A 134 7.05 -27.63 7.73
CA THR A 134 7.90 -28.57 8.48
C THR A 134 9.25 -28.81 7.82
N ASN A 135 9.38 -28.53 6.52
CA ASN A 135 10.63 -28.77 5.80
C ASN A 135 11.64 -27.62 5.93
N ALA A 136 12.83 -27.85 5.36
CA ALA A 136 13.95 -26.92 5.41
C ALA A 136 13.83 -25.71 4.45
N SER A 137 12.72 -25.54 3.71
CA SER A 137 12.63 -24.52 2.64
C SER A 137 12.91 -23.10 3.12
N THR A 138 12.23 -22.67 4.18
CA THR A 138 12.37 -21.32 4.75
C THR A 138 13.74 -21.10 5.41
N GLU A 139 14.19 -22.09 6.19
CA GLU A 139 15.50 -22.08 6.85
C GLU A 139 16.66 -22.06 5.84
N GLY A 140 16.54 -22.85 4.77
CA GLY A 140 17.53 -22.94 3.70
C GLY A 140 17.66 -21.65 2.90
N ILE A 141 16.53 -21.00 2.56
CA ILE A 141 16.54 -19.68 1.92
C ILE A 141 17.18 -18.65 2.85
N ILE A 142 16.74 -18.54 4.10
CA ILE A 142 17.30 -17.55 5.03
C ILE A 142 18.80 -17.80 5.28
N ARG A 143 19.22 -19.07 5.44
CA ARG A 143 20.65 -19.43 5.53
C ARG A 143 21.43 -18.90 4.32
N ARG A 144 20.89 -19.03 3.11
CA ARG A 144 21.52 -18.52 1.89
C ARG A 144 21.56 -17.00 1.84
N VAL A 145 20.48 -16.32 2.24
CA VAL A 145 20.41 -14.85 2.34
C VAL A 145 21.52 -14.31 3.25
N LYS A 146 21.76 -14.94 4.40
CA LYS A 146 22.87 -14.58 5.31
C LYS A 146 24.23 -14.60 4.62
N MET A 147 24.39 -15.45 3.61
CA MET A 147 25.65 -15.66 2.88
C MET A 147 25.77 -14.78 1.63
N TYR A 148 24.80 -13.94 1.29
CA TYR A 148 24.86 -13.09 0.09
C TYR A 148 26.05 -12.13 0.05
N LYS A 149 26.57 -11.76 1.23
CA LYS A 149 27.77 -10.90 1.36
C LYS A 149 29.06 -11.68 1.13
N GLU A 150 29.09 -12.96 1.50
CA GLU A 150 30.31 -13.77 1.55
C GLU A 150 30.47 -14.68 0.31
N ALA A 151 29.36 -15.14 -0.25
CA ALA A 151 29.33 -16.08 -1.36
C ALA A 151 28.83 -15.43 -2.67
N PRO A 152 29.49 -15.69 -3.82
CA PRO A 152 29.15 -15.08 -5.10
C PRO A 152 27.97 -15.81 -5.78
N TYR A 153 26.78 -15.77 -5.18
CA TYR A 153 25.57 -16.26 -5.86
C TYR A 153 25.18 -15.35 -7.02
N GLY A 154 24.85 -15.94 -8.17
CA GLY A 154 24.36 -15.21 -9.33
C GLY A 154 22.98 -14.59 -9.12
N TYR A 155 22.63 -13.68 -10.02
CA TYR A 155 21.38 -12.91 -9.98
C TYR A 155 20.14 -13.80 -9.93
N ASP A 156 20.08 -14.84 -10.78
CA ASP A 156 18.89 -15.68 -10.91
C ASP A 156 18.61 -16.46 -9.61
N ILE A 157 19.65 -16.97 -8.94
CA ILE A 157 19.49 -17.61 -7.62
C ILE A 157 18.87 -16.63 -6.64
N LYS A 158 19.46 -15.43 -6.47
CA LYS A 158 18.96 -14.41 -5.54
C LYS A 158 17.52 -14.02 -5.84
N TYR A 159 17.19 -13.88 -7.12
CA TYR A 159 15.86 -13.49 -7.56
C TYR A 159 14.81 -14.57 -7.26
N PHE A 160 15.12 -15.83 -7.57
CA PHE A 160 14.19 -16.93 -7.30
C PHE A 160 14.12 -17.32 -5.83
N ASP A 161 15.18 -17.12 -5.04
CA ASP A 161 15.12 -17.22 -3.57
C ASP A 161 14.09 -16.23 -3.00
N MET A 162 14.17 -14.95 -3.40
CA MET A 162 13.24 -13.91 -2.93
C MET A 162 11.82 -14.14 -3.42
N LYS A 163 11.65 -14.55 -4.68
CA LYS A 163 10.33 -14.86 -5.24
C LYS A 163 9.68 -16.05 -4.52
N LEU A 164 10.45 -17.08 -4.22
CA LEU A 164 9.98 -18.24 -3.47
C LEU A 164 9.63 -17.87 -2.03
N LEU A 165 10.48 -17.08 -1.36
CA LEU A 165 10.22 -16.59 -0.01
C LEU A 165 8.98 -15.68 0.03
N PHE A 166 8.78 -14.83 -0.97
CA PHE A 166 7.58 -14.00 -1.12
C PHE A 166 6.33 -14.88 -1.23
N LEU A 167 6.37 -15.90 -2.08
CA LEU A 167 5.26 -16.83 -2.26
C LEU A 167 4.91 -17.56 -0.95
N LEU A 168 5.92 -18.12 -0.28
CA LEU A 168 5.76 -18.83 0.99
C LEU A 168 5.15 -17.94 2.08
N THR A 169 5.65 -16.71 2.20
CA THR A 169 5.16 -15.73 3.18
C THR A 169 3.81 -15.12 2.81
N ALA A 170 3.46 -15.04 1.53
CA ALA A 170 2.16 -14.54 1.09
C ALA A 170 1.04 -15.53 1.44
N ILE A 171 1.29 -16.82 1.23
CA ILE A 171 0.27 -17.88 1.34
C ILE A 171 -0.04 -18.23 2.81
N ASN A 172 0.97 -18.32 3.68
CA ASN A 172 0.79 -18.89 5.01
C ASN A 172 1.28 -17.94 6.13
N CYS A 173 0.40 -17.62 7.09
CA CYS A 173 0.71 -16.74 8.22
C CYS A 173 1.70 -17.33 9.22
N ASP A 174 1.72 -18.66 9.39
CA ASP A 174 2.64 -19.35 10.29
C ASP A 174 4.06 -19.32 9.72
N ILE A 175 4.19 -19.42 8.39
CA ILE A 175 5.47 -19.18 7.72
C ILE A 175 5.95 -17.75 7.95
N ARG A 176 5.06 -16.75 7.86
CA ARG A 176 5.43 -15.36 8.16
C ARG A 176 5.96 -15.21 9.57
N ALA A 177 5.27 -15.77 10.57
CA ALA A 177 5.70 -15.75 11.96
C ALA A 177 7.04 -16.48 12.14
N LYS A 178 7.21 -17.68 11.56
CA LYS A 178 8.48 -18.42 11.59
C LYS A 178 9.63 -17.59 11.02
N VAL A 179 9.46 -17.00 9.83
CA VAL A 179 10.51 -16.22 9.16
C VAL A 179 10.83 -14.95 9.94
N ARG A 180 9.82 -14.22 10.44
CA ARG A 180 10.01 -12.99 11.21
C ARG A 180 10.64 -13.26 12.58
N ASP A 181 10.02 -14.12 13.37
CA ASP A 181 10.27 -14.24 14.81
C ASP A 181 11.37 -15.26 15.11
N GLN A 182 11.42 -16.39 14.41
CA GLN A 182 12.40 -17.46 14.69
C GLN A 182 13.67 -17.35 13.84
N LEU A 183 13.55 -16.89 12.58
CA LEU A 183 14.68 -16.81 11.65
C LEU A 183 15.27 -15.41 11.54
N HIS A 184 14.74 -14.43 12.28
CA HIS A 184 15.14 -13.01 12.22
C HIS A 184 15.15 -12.45 10.79
N GLY A 185 14.19 -12.87 9.96
CA GLY A 185 14.16 -12.57 8.53
C GLY A 185 14.10 -11.06 8.24
N LEU A 186 13.46 -10.27 9.12
CA LEU A 186 13.40 -8.81 8.97
C LEU A 186 14.81 -8.19 8.94
N VAL A 187 15.68 -8.61 9.87
CA VAL A 187 17.07 -8.12 9.98
C VAL A 187 17.85 -8.45 8.72
N TYR A 188 17.88 -9.72 8.31
CA TYR A 188 18.69 -10.16 7.16
C TYR A 188 18.20 -9.60 5.83
N LEU A 189 16.90 -9.39 5.65
CA LEU A 189 16.35 -8.77 4.45
C LEU A 189 16.67 -7.27 4.38
N VAL A 190 16.66 -6.58 5.52
CA VAL A 190 17.11 -5.18 5.61
C VAL A 190 18.61 -5.07 5.32
N GLU A 191 19.45 -5.95 5.88
CA GLU A 191 20.88 -6.04 5.55
C GLU A 191 21.12 -6.35 4.07
N THR A 192 20.22 -7.11 3.43
CA THR A 192 20.29 -7.39 2.00
C THR A 192 20.03 -6.13 1.15
N LEU A 193 19.09 -5.27 1.57
CA LEU A 193 18.89 -3.96 0.94
C LEU A 193 20.14 -3.07 1.11
N ASP A 194 20.74 -3.06 2.31
CA ASP A 194 21.99 -2.33 2.57
C ASP A 194 23.14 -2.83 1.68
N LEU A 195 23.22 -4.15 1.45
CA LEU A 195 24.21 -4.74 0.56
C LEU A 195 24.04 -4.24 -0.88
N PHE A 196 22.80 -4.25 -1.41
CA PHE A 196 22.53 -3.77 -2.76
C PHE A 196 22.79 -2.27 -2.92
N MET A 197 22.41 -1.46 -1.92
CA MET A 197 22.75 -0.03 -1.86
C MET A 197 24.26 0.18 -1.86
N SER A 198 25.00 -0.57 -1.03
CA SER A 198 26.46 -0.48 -0.93
C SER A 198 27.16 -0.80 -2.25
N GLN A 199 26.63 -1.77 -3.01
CA GLN A 199 27.14 -2.13 -4.34
C GLN A 199 26.92 -1.02 -5.38
N ALA A 200 25.83 -0.26 -5.25
CA ALA A 200 25.49 0.86 -6.13
C ALA A 200 25.97 2.23 -5.63
N ALA A 201 26.64 2.31 -4.47
CA ALA A 201 26.89 3.55 -3.75
C ALA A 201 27.76 4.56 -4.51
N ILE A 202 28.69 4.09 -5.36
CA ILE A 202 29.65 4.95 -6.09
C ILE A 202 28.92 5.94 -7.01
N PHE A 203 27.96 5.45 -7.80
CA PHE A 203 27.22 6.26 -8.77
C PHE A 203 25.79 6.58 -8.30
N LYS A 204 25.38 6.05 -7.14
CA LYS A 204 24.00 6.08 -6.63
C LYS A 204 22.97 5.69 -7.69
N GLU A 205 23.30 4.70 -8.50
CA GLU A 205 22.48 4.28 -9.64
C GLU A 205 22.26 2.78 -9.62
N PHE A 206 21.01 2.36 -9.67
CA PHE A 206 20.65 0.94 -9.73
C PHE A 206 20.48 0.47 -11.17
N SER A 207 21.00 -0.73 -11.45
CA SER A 207 20.67 -1.43 -12.68
C SER A 207 19.23 -1.97 -12.63
N ASP A 208 18.70 -2.30 -13.80
CA ASP A 208 17.38 -2.93 -13.91
C ASP A 208 17.28 -4.23 -13.10
N LYS A 209 18.36 -5.01 -13.03
CA LYS A 209 18.43 -6.24 -12.24
C LYS A 209 18.41 -5.97 -10.75
N ASP A 210 19.17 -4.97 -10.29
CA ASP A 210 19.19 -4.61 -8.86
C ASP A 210 17.80 -4.17 -8.39
N LEU A 211 17.10 -3.37 -9.21
CA LEU A 211 15.72 -2.95 -8.88
C LEU A 211 14.75 -4.13 -8.84
N ASP A 212 14.88 -5.12 -9.71
CA ASP A 212 14.02 -6.31 -9.64
C ASP A 212 14.23 -7.09 -8.34
N LEU A 213 15.49 -7.23 -7.89
CA LEU A 213 15.81 -7.86 -6.61
C LEU A 213 15.30 -7.05 -5.42
N ILE A 214 15.58 -5.75 -5.38
CA ILE A 214 15.13 -4.84 -4.32
C ILE A 214 13.60 -4.90 -4.22
N ASN A 215 12.89 -4.87 -5.34
CA ASN A 215 11.43 -4.96 -5.35
C ASN A 215 10.92 -6.31 -4.80
N GLU A 216 11.56 -7.44 -5.10
CA GLU A 216 11.18 -8.72 -4.49
C GLU A 216 11.47 -8.73 -2.98
N VAL A 217 12.60 -8.20 -2.53
CA VAL A 217 12.92 -8.06 -1.09
C VAL A 217 11.87 -7.20 -0.37
N LEU A 218 11.48 -6.06 -0.94
CA LEU A 218 10.45 -5.18 -0.37
C LEU A 218 9.09 -5.86 -0.26
N LYS A 219 8.72 -6.72 -1.22
CA LYS A 219 7.47 -7.51 -1.15
C LYS A 219 7.51 -8.55 -0.03
N VAL A 220 8.64 -9.21 0.17
CA VAL A 220 8.82 -10.14 1.29
C VAL A 220 8.71 -9.37 2.61
N LEU A 221 9.41 -8.24 2.74
CA LEU A 221 9.35 -7.36 3.91
C LEU A 221 7.91 -6.90 4.18
N PHE A 222 7.13 -6.57 3.14
CA PHE A 222 5.73 -6.22 3.29
C PHE A 222 4.94 -7.38 3.91
N ASN A 223 5.08 -8.59 3.38
CA ASN A 223 4.41 -9.76 3.96
C ASN A 223 4.79 -9.95 5.43
N LEU A 224 6.07 -9.86 5.79
CA LEU A 224 6.54 -10.09 7.16
C LEU A 224 6.05 -9.02 8.15
N THR A 225 5.88 -7.79 7.69
CA THR A 225 5.45 -6.66 8.52
C THR A 225 3.93 -6.54 8.65
N VAL A 226 3.15 -7.23 7.81
CA VAL A 226 1.69 -7.32 7.99
C VAL A 226 1.38 -8.12 9.26
N ARG A 227 0.88 -7.40 10.28
CA ARG A 227 0.56 -7.95 11.60
C ARG A 227 -0.84 -8.56 11.62
N SER A 228 -0.96 -9.71 12.28
CA SER A 228 -2.25 -10.29 12.67
C SER A 228 -2.81 -9.56 13.89
N SER A 229 -4.13 -9.59 14.08
CA SER A 229 -4.84 -8.89 15.17
C SER A 229 -4.32 -9.18 16.59
N ASN A 230 -3.60 -10.28 16.79
CA ASN A 230 -3.06 -10.70 18.08
C ASN A 230 -1.70 -10.05 18.43
N ASN A 231 -0.98 -9.46 17.47
CA ASN A 231 0.36 -8.90 17.65
C ASN A 231 0.41 -7.43 17.18
N LEU A 232 -0.47 -6.57 17.72
CA LEU A 232 -0.60 -5.18 17.27
C LEU A 232 0.52 -4.27 17.77
N VAL A 233 1.14 -4.58 18.92
CA VAL A 233 2.20 -3.76 19.52
C VAL A 233 3.56 -4.42 19.28
N PRO A 234 4.55 -3.72 18.69
CA PRO A 234 5.91 -4.26 18.55
C PRO A 234 6.60 -4.42 19.90
N GLU A 235 7.41 -5.47 20.03
CA GLU A 235 8.40 -5.56 21.11
C GLU A 235 9.51 -4.51 20.90
N GLU A 236 10.27 -4.16 21.95
CA GLU A 236 11.30 -3.09 21.86
C GLU A 236 12.39 -3.39 20.81
N GLU A 237 12.84 -4.64 20.74
CA GLU A 237 13.82 -5.08 19.73
C GLU A 237 13.25 -4.96 18.32
N GLU A 238 11.98 -5.31 18.14
CA GLU A 238 11.27 -5.21 16.87
C GLU A 238 11.04 -3.74 16.46
N ALA A 239 10.73 -2.86 17.42
CA ALA A 239 10.60 -1.43 17.19
C ALA A 239 11.90 -0.85 16.62
N THR A 240 13.05 -1.23 17.17
CA THR A 240 14.37 -0.82 16.64
C THR A 240 14.57 -1.29 15.19
N GLN A 241 14.14 -2.51 14.87
CA GLN A 241 14.20 -3.03 13.49
C GLN A 241 13.30 -2.23 12.53
N PHE A 242 12.12 -1.78 12.97
CA PHE A 242 11.28 -0.90 12.16
C PHE A 242 11.91 0.47 11.89
N HIS A 243 12.55 1.10 12.88
CA HIS A 243 13.29 2.34 12.66
C HIS A 243 14.41 2.16 11.62
N ARG A 244 15.18 1.06 11.73
CA ARG A 244 16.20 0.72 10.73
C ARG A 244 15.60 0.49 9.35
N LEU A 245 14.47 -0.21 9.26
CA LEU A 245 13.79 -0.46 7.99
C LEU A 245 13.34 0.86 7.33
N VAL A 246 12.77 1.81 8.08
CA VAL A 246 12.38 3.12 7.52
C VAL A 246 13.60 3.92 7.08
N THR A 247 14.70 3.85 7.81
CA THR A 247 15.96 4.50 7.41
C THR A 247 16.45 3.97 6.05
N VAL A 248 16.43 2.64 5.87
CA VAL A 248 16.82 2.01 4.61
C VAL A 248 15.85 2.38 3.47
N MET A 249 14.53 2.40 3.73
CA MET A 249 13.55 2.85 2.75
C MET A 249 13.72 4.33 2.37
N HIS A 250 14.06 5.19 3.34
CA HIS A 250 14.41 6.59 3.11
C HIS A 250 15.60 6.69 2.15
N ASP A 251 16.68 5.93 2.41
CA ASP A 251 17.90 5.99 1.61
C ASP A 251 17.70 5.49 0.17
N LEU A 252 16.80 4.52 -0.05
CA LEU A 252 16.44 4.04 -1.40
C LEU A 252 15.90 5.15 -2.32
N PHE A 253 15.27 6.20 -1.79
CA PHE A 253 14.79 7.32 -2.61
C PHE A 253 15.92 8.18 -3.19
N PHE A 254 17.15 8.05 -2.69
CA PHE A 254 18.30 8.84 -3.16
C PHE A 254 19.09 8.13 -4.28
N TYR A 255 18.63 6.97 -4.74
CA TYR A 255 19.22 6.25 -5.87
C TYR A 255 18.43 6.53 -7.15
N ARG A 256 19.16 6.72 -8.25
CA ARG A 256 18.59 6.96 -9.58
C ARG A 256 18.55 5.69 -10.43
N THR A 257 17.76 5.74 -11.50
CA THR A 257 17.74 4.71 -12.55
C THR A 257 17.34 5.33 -13.88
N LEU A 258 17.78 4.72 -14.98
CA LEU A 258 17.39 5.10 -16.34
C LEU A 258 15.96 4.66 -16.67
N ASN A 259 15.43 3.66 -15.95
CA ASN A 259 14.12 3.08 -16.22
C ASN A 259 13.01 3.72 -15.36
N ARG A 260 12.20 4.59 -16.00
CA ARG A 260 11.12 5.34 -15.33
C ARG A 260 10.01 4.45 -14.77
N ASP A 261 9.75 3.29 -15.35
CA ASP A 261 8.69 2.40 -14.87
C ASP A 261 9.16 1.66 -13.61
N LYS A 262 10.44 1.26 -13.57
CA LYS A 262 11.01 0.57 -12.41
C LYS A 262 11.15 1.48 -11.18
N ILE A 263 11.45 2.77 -11.35
CA ILE A 263 11.47 3.71 -10.21
C ILE A 263 10.06 3.94 -9.64
N VAL A 264 9.04 3.98 -10.50
CA VAL A 264 7.64 4.07 -10.05
C VAL A 264 7.24 2.81 -9.29
N LEU A 265 7.66 1.63 -9.77
CA LEU A 265 7.44 0.35 -9.07
C LEU A 265 8.16 0.31 -7.71
N LEU A 266 9.40 0.79 -7.64
CA LEU A 266 10.15 0.92 -6.38
C LEU A 266 9.38 1.78 -5.37
N HIS A 267 9.00 2.99 -5.77
CA HIS A 267 8.22 3.88 -4.90
C HIS A 267 6.89 3.26 -4.49
N SER A 268 6.21 2.55 -5.38
CA SER A 268 4.96 1.85 -5.07
C SER A 268 5.17 0.76 -4.01
N ASN A 269 6.22 -0.06 -4.12
CA ASN A 269 6.51 -1.11 -3.15
C ASN A 269 6.95 -0.53 -1.80
N ILE A 270 7.72 0.57 -1.78
CA ILE A 270 8.07 1.28 -0.55
C ILE A 270 6.81 1.87 0.12
N VAL A 271 5.91 2.50 -0.64
CA VAL A 271 4.64 3.01 -0.12
C VAL A 271 3.80 1.89 0.48
N ASN A 272 3.68 0.75 -0.21
CA ASN A 272 2.96 -0.42 0.32
C ASN A 272 3.60 -0.91 1.62
N LEU A 273 4.93 -1.02 1.68
CA LEU A 273 5.65 -1.42 2.90
C LEU A 273 5.43 -0.43 4.06
N LEU A 274 5.47 0.87 3.80
CA LEU A 274 5.21 1.89 4.83
C LEU A 274 3.80 1.76 5.46
N THR A 275 2.81 1.21 4.74
CA THR A 275 1.45 1.04 5.30
C THR A 275 1.43 0.14 6.54
N SER A 276 2.32 -0.85 6.65
CA SER A 276 2.40 -1.79 7.78
C SER A 276 3.31 -1.32 8.92
N VAL A 277 4.15 -0.31 8.72
CA VAL A 277 5.15 0.18 9.70
C VAL A 277 4.50 1.04 10.80
N PRO A 278 4.89 0.94 12.09
CA PRO A 278 4.37 1.81 13.15
C PRO A 278 4.56 3.32 12.90
N VAL A 279 3.63 4.15 13.38
CA VAL A 279 3.66 5.62 13.19
C VAL A 279 4.92 6.26 13.79
N SER A 280 5.41 5.74 14.92
CA SER A 280 6.62 6.24 15.60
C SER A 280 7.87 6.22 14.71
N CYS A 281 7.95 5.31 13.74
CA CYS A 281 9.13 5.15 12.88
C CYS A 281 9.13 6.12 11.69
N TYR A 282 8.04 6.83 11.43
CA TYR A 282 7.97 7.74 10.28
C TYR A 282 8.88 8.96 10.42
N VAL A 283 9.33 9.28 11.64
CA VAL A 283 10.32 10.35 11.90
C VAL A 283 11.61 10.18 11.08
N GLU A 284 11.96 8.93 10.73
CA GLU A 284 13.16 8.61 9.94
C GLU A 284 13.01 8.97 8.44
N LEU A 285 11.81 9.38 7.97
CA LEU A 285 11.60 9.83 6.59
C LEU A 285 12.19 11.22 6.31
N VAL A 286 12.68 11.92 7.33
CA VAL A 286 13.25 13.26 7.23
C VAL A 286 14.65 13.27 7.85
N SER A 287 15.59 13.88 7.15
CA SER A 287 16.99 13.98 7.61
C SER A 287 17.32 15.41 8.03
N SER A 288 18.11 15.60 9.10
CA SER A 288 18.57 16.94 9.48
C SER A 288 19.61 17.48 8.48
N LEU A 289 19.46 18.75 8.08
CA LEU A 289 20.45 19.43 7.21
C LEU A 289 21.69 19.88 7.99
N HIS A 290 21.59 20.05 9.31
CA HIS A 290 22.69 20.53 10.15
C HIS A 290 23.82 19.50 10.32
N SER A 291 23.54 18.21 10.12
CA SER A 291 24.53 17.13 10.29
C SER A 291 25.59 17.03 9.18
N LYS A 292 25.43 17.73 8.03
CA LYS A 292 26.31 17.58 6.86
C LYS A 292 27.31 18.73 6.65
N ASN A 293 27.33 19.73 7.53
CA ASN A 293 28.21 20.90 7.36
C ASN A 293 29.62 20.74 7.93
N GLU A 294 29.98 19.59 8.53
CA GLU A 294 31.32 19.39 9.15
C GLU A 294 32.26 18.46 8.38
N THR A 295 31.78 17.71 7.38
CA THR A 295 32.67 16.95 6.49
C THR A 295 32.55 17.49 5.07
N GLY A 296 33.53 18.30 4.66
CA GLY A 296 33.71 18.72 3.27
C GLY A 296 33.82 17.49 2.37
N GLY A 297 32.72 17.20 1.68
CA GLY A 297 32.58 16.05 0.78
C GLY A 297 31.59 16.38 -0.32
N ASP A 298 32.15 16.47 -1.53
CA ASP A 298 31.56 16.62 -2.86
C ASP A 298 30.09 16.16 -3.05
N GLY A 299 29.32 16.97 -3.80
CA GLY A 299 28.26 16.45 -4.67
C GLY A 299 26.91 16.06 -4.05
N CYS A 300 26.31 16.87 -3.16
CA CYS A 300 24.84 16.77 -3.01
C CYS A 300 24.18 17.24 -4.31
N ASP A 301 23.59 16.32 -5.07
CA ASP A 301 22.74 16.66 -6.20
C ASP A 301 21.59 17.54 -5.69
N LEU A 302 21.58 18.82 -6.09
CA LEU A 302 20.57 19.81 -5.69
C LEU A 302 19.14 19.30 -5.94
N SER A 303 18.95 18.37 -6.88
CA SER A 303 17.65 17.78 -7.18
C SER A 303 17.08 16.89 -6.07
N THR A 304 17.90 16.46 -5.11
CA THR A 304 17.53 15.56 -3.99
C THR A 304 17.47 16.26 -2.62
N VAL A 305 17.50 17.60 -2.62
CA VAL A 305 17.46 18.41 -1.41
C VAL A 305 16.25 19.34 -1.44
N VAL A 306 15.33 19.13 -0.50
CA VAL A 306 14.18 20.02 -0.28
C VAL A 306 14.27 20.55 1.14
N PRO A 307 14.84 21.76 1.35
CA PRO A 307 15.03 22.30 2.69
C PRO A 307 13.71 22.84 3.26
N PHE A 308 13.39 22.45 4.49
CA PHE A 308 12.24 22.94 5.24
C PHE A 308 12.54 22.89 6.74
N GLU A 309 12.47 24.04 7.42
CA GLU A 309 12.66 24.16 8.88
C GLU A 309 13.95 23.48 9.41
N GLY A 310 15.08 23.62 8.68
CA GLY A 310 16.36 23.01 9.07
C GLY A 310 16.51 21.51 8.74
N ASN A 311 15.53 20.92 8.06
CA ASN A 311 15.51 19.53 7.65
C ASN A 311 15.41 19.35 6.12
N ASN A 312 15.87 18.20 5.62
CA ASN A 312 15.67 17.76 4.24
C ASN A 312 14.40 16.89 4.18
N VAL A 313 13.35 17.42 3.57
CA VAL A 313 12.05 16.76 3.42
C VAL A 313 11.84 16.15 2.04
N TYR A 314 12.93 15.86 1.31
CA TYR A 314 12.88 15.32 -0.05
C TYR A 314 12.01 14.06 -0.18
N VAL A 315 12.12 13.09 0.74
CA VAL A 315 11.30 11.87 0.69
C VAL A 315 9.81 12.19 0.82
N LEU A 316 9.43 13.08 1.75
CA LEU A 316 8.05 13.55 1.88
C LEU A 316 7.57 14.24 0.60
N HIS A 317 8.44 15.04 -0.03
CA HIS A 317 8.12 15.69 -1.31
C HIS A 317 7.81 14.64 -2.39
N VAL A 318 8.64 13.60 -2.51
CA VAL A 318 8.42 12.51 -3.48
C VAL A 318 7.12 11.76 -3.20
N LEU A 319 6.76 11.52 -1.93
CA LEU A 319 5.50 10.88 -1.55
C LEU A 319 4.27 11.74 -1.92
N VAL A 320 4.32 13.06 -1.70
CA VAL A 320 3.24 13.97 -2.10
C VAL A 320 3.11 14.04 -3.63
N GLU A 321 4.22 14.06 -4.36
CA GLU A 321 4.20 13.99 -5.83
C GLU A 321 3.74 12.64 -6.36
N PHE A 322 4.00 11.54 -5.64
CA PHE A 322 3.45 10.23 -5.94
C PHE A 322 1.91 10.24 -5.81
N LEU A 323 1.36 10.85 -4.76
CA LEU A 323 -0.08 11.07 -4.63
C LEU A 323 -0.65 11.86 -5.82
N ARG A 324 0.01 12.97 -6.21
CA ARG A 324 -0.40 13.80 -7.36
C ARG A 324 -0.46 12.99 -8.66
N LYS A 325 0.57 12.18 -8.92
CA LYS A 325 0.63 11.30 -10.10
C LYS A 325 -0.46 10.22 -10.07
N ASN A 326 -0.77 9.65 -8.90
CA ASN A 326 -1.84 8.66 -8.79
C ASN A 326 -3.21 9.26 -9.07
N PHE A 327 -3.49 10.49 -8.63
CA PHE A 327 -4.71 11.20 -9.02
C PHE A 327 -4.84 11.41 -10.53
N GLN A 328 -3.73 11.73 -11.22
CA GLN A 328 -3.72 11.91 -12.67
C GLN A 328 -3.94 10.59 -13.44
N LYS A 329 -3.53 9.45 -12.87
CA LYS A 329 -3.69 8.12 -13.49
C LYS A 329 -5.03 7.46 -13.18
N ALA A 330 -5.63 7.77 -12.03
CA ALA A 330 -6.84 7.11 -11.54
C ALA A 330 -8.13 7.64 -12.22
N GLU A 331 -8.18 7.56 -13.54
CA GLU A 331 -9.32 7.99 -14.36
C GLU A 331 -10.55 7.08 -14.15
N LYS A 332 -10.34 5.79 -13.88
CA LYS A 332 -11.40 4.81 -13.61
C LYS A 332 -11.69 4.71 -12.12
N LYS A 333 -12.98 4.87 -11.75
CA LYS A 333 -13.45 4.76 -10.35
C LYS A 333 -13.17 3.40 -9.70
N THR A 334 -13.05 2.33 -10.49
CA THR A 334 -12.78 0.97 -9.99
C THR A 334 -11.39 0.82 -9.39
N ASP A 335 -10.41 1.56 -9.93
CA ASP A 335 -8.99 1.36 -9.59
C ASP A 335 -8.51 2.44 -8.60
N GLN A 336 -9.36 3.45 -8.32
CA GLN A 336 -9.05 4.56 -7.42
C GLN A 336 -8.72 4.10 -6.01
N TYR A 337 -9.42 3.10 -5.47
CA TYR A 337 -9.16 2.60 -4.11
C TYR A 337 -7.77 1.99 -4.00
N GLU A 338 -7.44 1.05 -4.89
CA GLU A 338 -6.16 0.34 -4.87
C GLU A 338 -4.97 1.29 -5.09
N MET A 339 -5.12 2.30 -5.98
CA MET A 339 -4.04 3.26 -6.26
C MET A 339 -3.85 4.33 -5.18
N LEU A 340 -4.92 4.78 -4.51
CA LEU A 340 -4.86 5.91 -3.57
C LEU A 340 -4.78 5.46 -2.10
N SER A 341 -5.39 4.33 -1.75
CA SER A 341 -5.45 3.89 -0.35
C SER A 341 -4.07 3.74 0.30
N PRO A 342 -3.04 3.14 -0.34
CA PRO A 342 -1.73 3.00 0.28
C PRO A 342 -1.06 4.36 0.55
N ILE A 343 -1.03 5.24 -0.45
CA ILE A 343 -0.35 6.54 -0.32
C ILE A 343 -1.09 7.49 0.64
N LEU A 344 -2.42 7.49 0.66
CA LEU A 344 -3.19 8.26 1.64
C LEU A 344 -2.91 7.77 3.06
N THR A 345 -2.87 6.45 3.27
CA THR A 345 -2.51 5.85 4.57
C THR A 345 -1.12 6.29 5.02
N VAL A 346 -0.12 6.21 4.13
CA VAL A 346 1.25 6.63 4.43
C VAL A 346 1.31 8.11 4.79
N LEU A 347 0.65 8.99 4.04
CA LEU A 347 0.66 10.42 4.33
C LEU A 347 -0.03 10.74 5.66
N ILE A 348 -1.18 10.10 5.98
CA ILE A 348 -1.85 10.24 7.28
C ILE A 348 -0.89 9.89 8.42
N LYS A 349 -0.22 8.73 8.30
CA LYS A 349 0.75 8.27 9.31
C LYS A 349 1.94 9.23 9.41
N ALA A 350 2.48 9.70 8.29
CA ALA A 350 3.57 10.66 8.26
C ALA A 350 3.23 11.98 8.98
N VAL A 351 2.05 12.55 8.71
CA VAL A 351 1.62 13.83 9.33
C VAL A 351 1.17 13.70 10.78
N ARG A 352 0.82 12.48 11.23
CA ARG A 352 0.57 12.16 12.64
C ARG A 352 1.87 11.93 13.42
N ALA A 353 2.91 11.44 12.76
CA ALA A 353 4.18 11.11 13.40
C ALA A 353 4.97 12.34 13.87
N ASP A 354 5.00 13.41 13.07
CA ASP A 354 5.81 14.58 13.38
C ASP A 354 5.18 15.91 12.90
N GLY A 355 5.44 16.98 13.65
CA GLY A 355 4.91 18.32 13.37
C GLY A 355 5.48 18.96 12.11
N VAL A 356 6.77 18.76 11.82
CA VAL A 356 7.45 19.24 10.60
C VAL A 356 6.84 18.57 9.38
N HIS A 357 6.60 17.25 9.44
CA HIS A 357 5.94 16.53 8.35
C HIS A 357 4.58 17.13 8.03
N ARG A 358 3.77 17.35 9.08
CA ARG A 358 2.43 17.94 8.93
C ARG A 358 2.50 19.34 8.33
N ARG A 359 3.38 20.22 8.83
CA ARG A 359 3.53 21.59 8.29
C ARG A 359 3.98 21.60 6.84
N TYR A 360 4.96 20.75 6.49
CA TYR A 360 5.41 20.62 5.11
C TYR A 360 4.30 20.13 4.18
N VAL A 361 3.67 18.99 4.50
CA VAL A 361 2.58 18.42 3.67
C VAL A 361 1.40 19.39 3.60
N ARG A 362 1.07 20.09 4.70
CA ARG A 362 0.05 21.15 4.72
C ARG A 362 0.41 22.28 3.77
N SER A 363 1.66 22.73 3.72
CA SER A 363 2.08 23.82 2.83
C SER A 363 1.88 23.51 1.35
N ILE A 364 1.92 22.22 0.98
CA ILE A 364 1.71 21.75 -0.39
C ILE A 364 0.23 21.46 -0.68
N ILE A 365 -0.48 20.77 0.22
CA ILE A 365 -1.87 20.33 -0.02
C ILE A 365 -2.86 21.46 0.29
N LEU A 366 -2.67 22.20 1.38
CA LEU A 366 -3.57 23.26 1.87
C LEU A 366 -2.81 24.59 2.02
N PRO A 367 -2.24 25.14 0.94
CA PRO A 367 -1.59 26.44 0.99
C PRO A 367 -2.58 27.53 1.41
N PRO A 368 -2.11 28.64 2.03
CA PRO A 368 -2.98 29.77 2.41
C PRO A 368 -3.86 30.22 1.24
N LEU A 369 -5.17 30.29 1.48
CA LEU A 369 -6.17 30.59 0.46
C LEU A 369 -5.96 32.00 -0.08
N ARG A 370 -5.87 32.16 -1.40
CA ARG A 370 -5.82 33.47 -2.07
C ARG A 370 -7.08 33.69 -2.90
N ASP A 371 -7.35 32.77 -3.81
CA ASP A 371 -8.58 32.76 -4.61
C ASP A 371 -9.56 31.70 -4.06
N VAL A 372 -10.78 32.15 -3.78
CA VAL A 372 -11.89 31.36 -3.23
C VAL A 372 -13.16 31.55 -4.07
N ARG A 373 -13.03 31.94 -5.35
CA ARG A 373 -14.18 32.07 -6.26
C ARG A 373 -14.76 30.73 -6.66
N ASP A 374 -13.90 29.77 -6.96
CA ASP A 374 -14.30 28.43 -7.34
C ASP A 374 -14.55 27.55 -6.11
N ARG A 375 -15.39 26.53 -6.29
CA ARG A 375 -15.68 25.56 -5.22
C ARG A 375 -14.43 24.75 -4.85
N PRO A 376 -14.28 24.34 -3.58
CA PRO A 376 -13.11 23.58 -3.12
C PRO A 376 -12.84 22.31 -3.92
N GLU A 377 -13.87 21.60 -4.39
CA GLU A 377 -13.77 20.39 -5.20
C GLU A 377 -13.44 20.63 -6.70
N VAL A 378 -13.47 21.88 -7.16
CA VAL A 378 -13.22 22.25 -8.55
C VAL A 378 -11.78 22.75 -8.72
N GLY A 379 -10.99 22.07 -9.55
CA GLY A 379 -9.63 22.46 -9.89
C GLY A 379 -8.72 21.26 -10.14
N LYS A 380 -7.41 21.52 -10.29
CA LYS A 380 -6.39 20.51 -10.60
C LYS A 380 -5.33 20.38 -9.51
N GLU A 381 -5.51 21.02 -8.37
CA GLU A 381 -4.61 20.90 -7.23
C GLU A 381 -5.00 19.73 -6.32
N LEU A 382 -4.05 19.27 -5.50
CA LEU A 382 -4.27 18.17 -4.55
C LEU A 382 -5.45 18.43 -3.61
N ARG A 383 -5.62 19.69 -3.14
CA ARG A 383 -6.80 20.10 -2.37
C ARG A 383 -8.09 19.74 -3.10
N ASN A 384 -8.19 20.06 -4.38
CA ASN A 384 -9.40 19.88 -5.16
C ASN A 384 -9.73 18.39 -5.33
N TYR A 385 -8.73 17.59 -5.69
CA TYR A 385 -8.91 16.14 -5.80
C TYR A 385 -9.35 15.50 -4.49
N LEU A 386 -8.72 15.88 -3.36
CA LEU A 386 -9.11 15.38 -2.03
C LEU A 386 -10.52 15.84 -1.62
N CYS A 387 -10.89 17.10 -1.91
CA CYS A 387 -12.25 17.59 -1.64
C CYS A 387 -13.30 16.87 -2.49
N CYS A 388 -12.98 16.54 -3.75
CA CYS A 388 -13.84 15.75 -4.62
C CYS A 388 -14.07 14.34 -4.04
N LEU A 389 -13.04 13.73 -3.45
CA LEU A 389 -13.16 12.41 -2.82
C LEU A 389 -14.05 12.39 -1.56
N LEU A 390 -14.24 13.52 -0.86
CA LEU A 390 -15.11 13.58 0.32
C LEU A 390 -16.57 13.20 0.03
N THR A 391 -17.01 13.39 -1.21
CA THR A 391 -18.37 13.05 -1.67
C THR A 391 -18.38 11.80 -2.57
N SER A 392 -17.28 11.03 -2.57
CA SER A 392 -17.17 9.79 -3.34
C SER A 392 -18.12 8.72 -2.80
N PRO A 393 -18.76 7.91 -3.67
CA PRO A 393 -19.57 6.77 -3.22
C PRO A 393 -18.72 5.67 -2.57
N CYS A 394 -17.40 5.65 -2.80
CA CYS A 394 -16.49 4.74 -2.11
C CYS A 394 -16.12 5.34 -0.75
N THR A 395 -16.84 4.93 0.31
CA THR A 395 -16.68 5.46 1.67
C THR A 395 -15.26 5.29 2.20
N GLN A 396 -14.60 4.17 1.90
CA GLN A 396 -13.23 3.90 2.36
C GLN A 396 -12.22 4.95 1.87
N ILE A 397 -12.32 5.41 0.61
CA ILE A 397 -11.47 6.48 0.09
C ILE A 397 -11.88 7.83 0.66
N ALA A 398 -13.18 8.09 0.77
CA ALA A 398 -13.72 9.31 1.34
C ALA A 398 -13.22 9.50 2.79
N ASP A 399 -13.24 8.43 3.59
CA ASP A 399 -12.78 8.40 4.97
C ASP A 399 -11.27 8.68 5.08
N LEU A 400 -10.44 8.07 4.22
CA LEU A 400 -9.00 8.35 4.17
C LEU A 400 -8.71 9.80 3.77
N SER A 401 -9.44 10.33 2.78
CA SER A 401 -9.27 11.71 2.32
C SER A 401 -9.68 12.71 3.41
N ALA A 402 -10.80 12.43 4.07
CA ALA A 402 -11.33 13.21 5.17
C ALA A 402 -10.37 13.20 6.37
N GLU A 403 -9.83 12.03 6.72
CA GLU A 403 -8.82 11.88 7.77
C GLU A 403 -7.55 12.68 7.49
N LEU A 404 -6.99 12.56 6.28
CA LEU A 404 -5.80 13.33 5.90
C LEU A 404 -6.04 14.84 6.02
N LEU A 405 -7.14 15.34 5.45
CA LEU A 405 -7.49 16.76 5.51
C LEU A 405 -7.72 17.24 6.95
N PHE A 406 -8.37 16.42 7.78
CA PHE A 406 -8.65 16.78 9.17
C PHE A 406 -7.38 16.86 10.01
N VAL A 407 -6.44 15.92 9.87
CA VAL A 407 -5.13 15.97 10.55
C VAL A 407 -4.30 17.16 10.09
N LEU A 408 -4.28 17.46 8.78
CA LEU A 408 -3.62 18.66 8.25
C LEU A 408 -4.22 19.96 8.79
N CYS A 409 -5.50 19.94 9.19
CA CYS A 409 -6.19 21.04 9.85
C CYS A 409 -6.04 21.04 11.38
N LYS A 410 -5.11 20.27 11.94
CA LYS A 410 -4.93 20.07 13.39
C LYS A 410 -6.22 19.61 14.09
N GLU A 411 -7.01 18.77 13.40
CA GLU A 411 -8.29 18.24 13.89
C GLU A 411 -9.29 19.34 14.32
N ASN A 412 -9.19 20.51 13.67
CA ASN A 412 -10.04 21.66 13.93
C ASN A 412 -11.13 21.80 12.86
N VAL A 413 -12.40 21.74 13.30
CA VAL A 413 -13.59 21.81 12.45
C VAL A 413 -13.63 23.12 11.64
N GLY A 414 -13.37 24.27 12.28
CA GLY A 414 -13.39 25.57 11.61
C GLY A 414 -12.34 25.69 10.50
N ARG A 415 -11.11 25.22 10.77
CA ARG A 415 -10.05 25.17 9.74
C ARG A 415 -10.43 24.24 8.61
N MET A 416 -11.00 23.07 8.89
CA MET A 416 -11.45 22.15 7.84
C MET A 416 -12.51 22.81 6.95
N ILE A 417 -13.55 23.43 7.55
CA ILE A 417 -14.61 24.13 6.82
C ILE A 417 -14.03 25.22 5.91
N LYS A 418 -13.04 26.00 6.38
CA LYS A 418 -12.36 27.01 5.55
C LYS A 418 -11.78 26.44 4.26
N TYR A 419 -11.17 25.24 4.30
CA TYR A 419 -10.49 24.66 3.13
C TYR A 419 -11.37 23.75 2.28
N THR A 420 -12.41 23.13 2.85
CA THR A 420 -13.23 22.12 2.16
C THR A 420 -14.65 22.56 1.87
N GLY A 421 -15.16 23.59 2.56
CA GLY A 421 -16.60 23.87 2.67
C GLY A 421 -17.29 22.86 3.59
N TYR A 422 -18.31 23.32 4.33
CA TYR A 422 -19.05 22.48 5.27
C TYR A 422 -19.83 21.37 4.54
N GLY A 423 -20.40 21.64 3.35
CA GLY A 423 -21.16 20.66 2.59
C GLY A 423 -20.35 19.40 2.24
N ASN A 424 -19.10 19.57 1.80
CA ASN A 424 -18.21 18.45 1.48
C ASN A 424 -17.80 17.67 2.75
N ALA A 425 -17.61 18.35 3.88
CA ALA A 425 -17.17 17.74 5.13
C ALA A 425 -18.31 17.27 6.07
N ALA A 426 -19.58 17.57 5.74
CA ALA A 426 -20.73 17.32 6.61
C ALA A 426 -20.87 15.85 7.00
N GLY A 427 -20.65 14.93 6.06
CA GLY A 427 -20.70 13.49 6.31
C GLY A 427 -19.66 13.03 7.34
N LEU A 428 -18.43 13.55 7.25
CA LEU A 428 -17.38 13.28 8.23
C LEU A 428 -17.80 13.79 9.62
N PHE A 429 -18.27 15.04 9.69
CA PHE A 429 -18.66 15.65 10.97
C PHE A 429 -19.82 14.90 11.62
N ALA A 430 -20.81 14.46 10.84
CA ALA A 430 -21.90 13.64 11.34
C ALA A 430 -21.40 12.29 11.89
N ASN A 431 -20.54 11.60 11.14
CA ASN A 431 -20.03 10.28 11.54
C ASN A 431 -19.15 10.34 12.80
N ARG A 432 -18.37 11.43 12.95
CA ARG A 432 -17.45 11.64 14.10
C ARG A 432 -18.07 12.37 15.28
N GLY A 433 -19.34 12.78 15.21
CA GLY A 433 -19.98 13.53 16.29
C GLY A 433 -19.43 14.96 16.46
N LEU A 434 -19.07 15.62 15.36
CA LEU A 434 -18.46 16.96 15.35
C LEU A 434 -19.44 18.06 14.89
N LEU A 435 -20.73 17.75 14.71
CA LEU A 435 -21.72 18.73 14.22
C LEU A 435 -21.97 19.86 15.21
N GLY A 436 -21.79 19.62 16.52
CA GLY A 436 -21.98 20.62 17.57
C GLY A 436 -20.86 21.66 17.70
N GLY A 437 -19.93 21.74 16.74
CA GLY A 437 -18.81 22.68 16.77
C GLY A 437 -17.76 22.38 17.86
N ARG A 438 -17.88 21.23 18.54
CA ARG A 438 -16.90 20.77 19.52
C ARG A 438 -15.61 20.40 18.79
N THR A 439 -14.49 20.92 19.28
CA THR A 439 -13.18 20.33 18.98
C THR A 439 -13.21 18.89 19.46
N GLY A 440 -12.86 17.93 18.60
CA GLY A 440 -12.67 16.57 19.05
C GLY A 440 -11.65 16.53 20.21
N ASN A 441 -11.72 15.50 21.06
CA ASN A 441 -10.83 15.33 22.21
C ASN A 441 -9.31 15.29 21.87
N GLY A 442 -8.91 15.40 20.60
CA GLY A 442 -7.52 15.44 20.14
C GLY A 442 -6.83 16.81 20.16
N GLY A 443 -7.51 17.88 20.58
CA GLY A 443 -6.94 19.24 20.63
C GLY A 443 -5.69 19.39 21.52
N GLU A 444 -5.48 18.50 22.48
CA GLU A 444 -4.37 18.55 23.45
C GLU A 444 -3.02 18.10 22.87
N GLN A 445 -3.00 17.41 21.72
CA GLN A 445 -1.77 16.89 21.10
C GLN A 445 -1.07 17.87 20.15
N TYR A 446 -1.66 19.03 19.87
CA TYR A 446 -1.16 19.99 18.90
C TYR A 446 -0.63 21.26 19.58
N SER A 447 0.61 21.67 19.27
CA SER A 447 1.16 22.96 19.73
C SER A 447 0.21 24.12 19.39
N SER A 448 0.02 25.01 20.36
CA SER A 448 -0.85 26.19 20.30
C SER A 448 -0.39 27.26 19.31
N ASP A 449 0.77 27.09 18.65
CA ASP A 449 1.22 27.94 17.57
C ASP A 449 0.18 27.98 16.45
N SER A 450 -0.69 28.98 16.54
CA SER A 450 -1.69 29.31 15.54
C SER A 450 -0.99 30.09 14.44
N GLU A 451 -0.49 29.36 13.43
CA GLU A 451 -0.20 30.00 12.15
C GLU A 451 -1.51 30.58 11.61
N ASP A 452 -1.64 31.91 11.69
CA ASP A 452 -2.70 32.64 10.99
C ASP A 452 -2.50 32.38 9.49
N SER A 453 -3.41 31.60 8.90
CA SER A 453 -3.38 31.24 7.48
C SER A 453 -4.29 32.14 6.65
N ASP A 454 -4.84 33.19 7.26
CA ASP A 454 -5.69 34.16 6.59
C ASP A 454 -4.81 35.13 5.83
N THR A 455 -4.84 35.03 4.50
CA THR A 455 -4.19 36.00 3.61
C THR A 455 -4.96 37.32 3.63
N GLU A 456 -4.31 38.41 3.25
CA GLU A 456 -4.98 39.72 3.16
C GLU A 456 -6.13 39.68 2.15
N GLU A 457 -5.96 38.96 1.04
CA GLU A 457 -7.02 38.75 0.05
C GLU A 457 -8.21 37.98 0.63
N TYR A 458 -7.96 36.96 1.45
CA TYR A 458 -9.01 36.19 2.11
C TYR A 458 -9.77 37.03 3.14
N LYS A 459 -9.07 37.83 3.97
CA LYS A 459 -9.68 38.69 4.99
C LYS A 459 -10.66 39.69 4.37
N GLN A 460 -10.35 40.23 3.19
CA GLN A 460 -11.23 41.18 2.49
C GLN A 460 -12.57 40.58 2.08
N ILE A 461 -12.60 39.32 1.67
CA ILE A 461 -13.79 38.64 1.15
C ILE A 461 -14.42 37.66 2.13
N GLN A 462 -13.82 37.45 3.31
CA GLN A 462 -14.26 36.48 4.31
C GLN A 462 -15.74 36.59 4.65
N HIS A 463 -16.26 37.82 4.74
CA HIS A 463 -17.68 38.10 5.03
C HIS A 463 -18.64 37.68 3.91
N ALA A 464 -18.14 37.49 2.69
CA ALA A 464 -18.91 37.12 1.51
C ALA A 464 -18.70 35.65 1.07
N ILE A 465 -17.91 34.87 1.82
CA ILE A 465 -17.73 33.43 1.58
C ILE A 465 -18.90 32.69 2.22
N ASN A 466 -19.56 31.83 1.43
CA ASN A 466 -20.56 30.92 1.97
C ASN A 466 -19.86 29.72 2.65
N PRO A 467 -19.99 29.53 3.98
CA PRO A 467 -19.29 28.43 4.68
C PRO A 467 -19.75 27.03 4.24
N VAL A 468 -20.97 26.91 3.70
CA VAL A 468 -21.51 25.63 3.20
C VAL A 468 -20.79 25.21 1.93
N ILE A 469 -20.62 26.14 1.00
CA ILE A 469 -20.02 25.86 -0.32
C ILE A 469 -18.49 26.01 -0.25
N GLY A 470 -17.97 26.80 0.68
CA GLY A 470 -16.54 27.08 0.82
C GLY A 470 -15.99 28.01 -0.26
N CYS A 471 -16.85 28.75 -0.97
CA CYS A 471 -16.46 29.71 -1.99
C CYS A 471 -17.25 31.03 -1.87
N TYR A 472 -16.76 32.06 -2.54
CA TYR A 472 -17.45 33.33 -2.71
C TYR A 472 -18.76 33.11 -3.45
N GLU A 473 -19.83 33.69 -2.91
CA GLU A 473 -21.14 33.72 -3.57
C GLU A 473 -21.52 35.20 -3.76
N PRO A 474 -21.76 35.65 -5.01
CA PRO A 474 -22.22 37.01 -5.22
C PRO A 474 -23.57 37.20 -4.51
N PRO A 475 -23.83 38.39 -3.94
CA PRO A 475 -25.07 38.65 -3.22
C PRO A 475 -26.27 38.38 -4.14
N LYS A 476 -27.13 37.44 -3.74
CA LYS A 476 -28.35 37.10 -4.47
C LYS A 476 -29.40 38.21 -4.26
N PRO A 477 -30.22 38.51 -5.27
CA PRO A 477 -31.37 39.39 -5.08
C PRO A 477 -32.28 38.81 -4.01
N ASN A 478 -32.92 39.67 -3.22
CA ASN A 478 -33.79 39.22 -2.15
C ASN A 478 -35.05 38.56 -2.76
N PRO A 479 -35.33 37.26 -2.49
CA PRO A 479 -36.49 36.57 -3.06
C PRO A 479 -37.83 37.21 -2.69
N LEU A 480 -37.87 37.99 -1.61
CA LEU A 480 -39.06 38.66 -1.09
C LEU A 480 -39.20 40.10 -1.59
N GLU A 481 -38.28 40.56 -2.44
CA GLU A 481 -38.30 41.89 -3.03
C GLU A 481 -39.48 42.01 -4.01
N GLY A 482 -40.36 43.00 -3.79
CA GLY A 482 -41.56 43.21 -4.59
C GLY A 482 -42.81 42.43 -4.14
N MET A 483 -42.73 41.61 -3.09
CA MET A 483 -43.90 40.95 -2.49
C MET A 483 -44.55 41.81 -1.39
N SER A 484 -45.89 41.82 -1.33
CA SER A 484 -46.62 42.41 -0.20
C SER A 484 -46.49 41.55 1.06
N GLU A 485 -46.71 42.11 2.25
CA GLU A 485 -46.67 41.34 3.52
C GLU A 485 -47.65 40.15 3.51
N GLU A 486 -48.86 40.34 2.97
CA GLU A 486 -49.84 39.26 2.81
C GLU A 486 -49.33 38.11 1.92
N GLN A 487 -48.58 38.45 0.85
CA GLN A 487 -47.97 37.45 -0.02
C GLN A 487 -46.85 36.69 0.68
N LYS A 488 -46.03 37.39 1.48
CA LYS A 488 -44.97 36.76 2.28
C LYS A 488 -45.56 35.78 3.29
N GLU A 489 -46.63 36.16 3.99
CA GLU A 489 -47.33 35.29 4.93
C GLU A 489 -47.96 34.08 4.24
N TYR A 490 -48.56 34.28 3.06
CA TYR A 490 -49.14 33.20 2.27
C TYR A 490 -48.09 32.17 1.84
N GLU A 491 -46.98 32.63 1.26
CA GLU A 491 -45.85 31.76 0.84
C GLU A 491 -45.22 31.04 2.04
N ALA A 492 -45.08 31.71 3.19
CA ALA A 492 -44.61 31.09 4.42
C ALA A 492 -45.54 29.96 4.90
N MET A 493 -46.86 30.16 4.86
CA MET A 493 -47.82 29.12 5.22
C MET A 493 -47.84 27.96 4.22
N GLU A 494 -47.68 28.23 2.92
CA GLU A 494 -47.53 27.16 1.92
C GLU A 494 -46.26 26.34 2.16
N LEU A 495 -45.14 26.98 2.50
CA LEU A 495 -43.88 26.29 2.83
C LEU A 495 -44.02 25.40 4.07
N VAL A 496 -44.71 25.87 5.12
CA VAL A 496 -45.02 25.07 6.31
C VAL A 496 -45.89 23.85 5.95
N LYS A 497 -46.93 24.02 5.11
CA LYS A 497 -47.76 22.90 4.65
C LYS A 497 -46.95 21.87 3.85
N LEU A 498 -46.03 22.33 3.00
CA LEU A 498 -45.13 21.47 2.23
C LEU A 498 -44.20 20.68 3.15
N MET A 499 -43.60 21.32 4.17
CA MET A 499 -42.77 20.63 5.16
C MET A 499 -43.55 19.60 5.97
N ASP A 500 -44.74 19.95 6.48
CA ASP A 500 -45.62 19.02 7.21
C ASP A 500 -46.02 17.81 6.33
N LYS A 501 -46.34 18.05 5.06
CA LYS A 501 -46.66 16.98 4.10
C LYS A 501 -45.49 16.02 3.91
N LEU A 502 -44.28 16.54 3.73
CA LEU A 502 -43.08 15.72 3.55
C LEU A 502 -42.72 14.93 4.83
N GLN A 503 -42.93 15.52 6.01
CA GLN A 503 -42.73 14.84 7.29
C GLN A 503 -43.75 13.71 7.49
N ARG A 504 -45.04 13.96 7.23
CA ARG A 504 -46.10 12.93 7.35
C ARG A 504 -45.92 11.78 6.36
N GLN A 505 -45.30 12.05 5.21
CA GLN A 505 -44.94 11.03 4.23
C GLN A 505 -43.68 10.24 4.60
N GLY A 506 -42.99 10.60 5.70
CA GLY A 506 -41.77 9.95 6.16
C GLY A 506 -40.54 10.23 5.28
N LEU A 507 -40.60 11.25 4.42
CA LEU A 507 -39.49 11.60 3.52
C LEU A 507 -38.42 12.45 4.20
N ILE A 508 -38.80 13.24 5.21
CA ILE A 508 -37.89 14.01 6.05
C ILE A 508 -38.25 13.83 7.52
N GLN A 509 -37.21 13.64 8.33
CA GLN A 509 -37.32 13.59 9.77
C GLN A 509 -36.44 14.70 10.37
N PRO A 510 -37.00 15.62 11.18
CA PRO A 510 -36.20 16.63 11.82
C PRO A 510 -35.25 15.98 12.84
N CYS A 511 -34.05 16.54 13.00
CA CYS A 511 -33.04 16.04 13.91
C CYS A 511 -32.46 17.15 14.78
N LYS A 512 -32.13 16.81 16.04
CA LYS A 512 -31.32 17.62 16.96
C LYS A 512 -29.90 17.07 17.06
N ILE A 513 -28.96 17.86 17.57
CA ILE A 513 -27.59 17.39 17.77
C ILE A 513 -27.50 16.83 19.19
N GLY A 514 -27.27 15.53 19.32
CA GLY A 514 -27.14 14.87 20.62
C GLY A 514 -25.91 15.33 21.40
N GLU A 515 -25.83 14.95 22.68
CA GLU A 515 -24.65 15.22 23.51
C GLU A 515 -23.37 14.57 22.97
N ASP A 516 -23.50 13.52 22.17
CA ASP A 516 -22.42 12.85 21.44
C ASP A 516 -22.00 13.58 20.15
N GLY A 517 -22.66 14.70 19.83
CA GLY A 517 -22.44 15.54 18.66
C GLY A 517 -22.96 14.95 17.33
N LYS A 518 -23.76 13.87 17.40
CA LYS A 518 -24.38 13.22 16.23
C LYS A 518 -25.85 13.62 16.05
N PRO A 519 -26.40 13.53 14.82
CA PRO A 519 -27.79 13.87 14.58
C PRO A 519 -28.71 12.79 15.16
N HIS A 520 -29.67 13.20 15.99
CA HIS A 520 -30.70 12.37 16.59
C HIS A 520 -32.07 12.83 16.12
N ALA A 521 -32.93 11.91 15.69
CA ALA A 521 -34.29 12.25 15.32
C ALA A 521 -35.04 12.87 16.51
N VAL A 522 -35.83 13.92 16.25
CA VAL A 522 -36.78 14.47 17.23
C VAL A 522 -38.17 13.91 16.96
N ASP A 523 -38.91 13.65 18.04
CA ASP A 523 -40.29 13.19 17.96
C ASP A 523 -41.24 14.36 17.66
N HIS A 524 -40.90 15.57 18.15
CA HIS A 524 -41.68 16.78 17.91
C HIS A 524 -40.81 17.99 17.55
N ILE A 525 -41.23 18.79 16.54
CA ILE A 525 -40.50 19.98 16.04
C ILE A 525 -40.21 21.02 17.15
N MET A 526 -41.07 21.07 18.18
CA MET A 526 -40.91 21.98 19.32
C MET A 526 -39.59 21.75 20.09
N GLU A 527 -39.05 20.53 20.08
CA GLU A 527 -37.76 20.22 20.71
C GLU A 527 -36.60 21.00 20.08
N LEU A 528 -36.72 21.40 18.80
CA LEU A 528 -35.70 22.19 18.10
C LEU A 528 -35.61 23.64 18.60
N GLN A 529 -36.62 24.13 19.33
CA GLN A 529 -36.61 25.50 19.87
C GLN A 529 -35.75 25.63 21.14
N GLU A 530 -35.53 24.52 21.84
CA GLU A 530 -34.82 24.49 23.11
C GLU A 530 -33.30 24.69 22.93
N GLU A 531 -32.74 24.25 21.80
CA GLU A 531 -31.29 24.29 21.47
C GLU A 531 -30.82 25.55 20.73
N ILE A 532 -31.70 26.50 20.41
CA ILE A 532 -31.30 27.75 19.74
C ILE A 532 -30.35 28.53 20.69
N PRO A 533 -29.08 28.78 20.31
CA PRO A 533 -28.13 29.52 21.15
C PRO A 533 -28.71 30.87 21.57
N GLU A 534 -28.50 31.31 22.81
CA GLU A 534 -29.02 32.57 23.33
C GLU A 534 -28.67 33.79 22.43
N GLN A 535 -27.52 33.73 21.75
CA GLN A 535 -27.08 34.74 20.78
C GLN A 535 -28.03 34.93 19.58
N GLN A 536 -28.77 33.89 19.15
CA GLN A 536 -29.80 33.99 18.11
C GLN A 536 -31.18 34.38 18.67
N ARG A 537 -31.42 34.19 19.98
CA ARG A 537 -32.66 34.64 20.63
C ARG A 537 -32.72 36.18 20.74
N ASP A 538 -31.58 36.84 20.88
CA ASP A 538 -31.52 38.31 20.97
C ASP A 538 -31.74 39.04 19.64
N HIS A 539 -31.45 38.42 18.49
CA HIS A 539 -31.81 38.99 17.19
C HIS A 539 -33.32 38.96 16.92
N LYS A 540 -34.06 37.97 17.45
CA LYS A 540 -35.53 37.92 17.37
C LYS A 540 -36.24 38.95 18.25
N ARG A 541 -35.55 39.60 19.19
CA ARG A 541 -36.15 40.63 20.06
C ARG A 541 -35.98 42.06 19.55
N LYS A 542 -35.29 42.27 18.42
CA LYS A 542 -35.03 43.60 17.84
C LYS A 542 -35.55 43.81 16.41
N THR A 543 -36.34 42.89 15.90
CA THR A 543 -37.27 43.07 14.77
C THR A 543 -38.65 42.68 15.24
#